data_AF-A0A7C2YBH5-F1
#
_entry.id   AF-A0A7C2YBH5-F1
#
_cell.length_a   1.000
_cell.length_b   1.000
_cell.length_c   1.000
_cell.angle_alpha   90.00
_cell.angle_beta   90.00
_cell.angle_gamma   90.00
#
_symmetry.space_group_name_H-M   'P 1'
#
loop_
_entity.id
_entity.type
_entity.pdbx_description
1 polymer ?
#
loop_
_entity_poly.entity_id
_entity_poly.type
_entity_poly.pdbx_seq_one_letter_code
_entity_poly.pdbx_strand_id
1 'polypeptide(L)'
;MKKSERNFLIGLFILFILLLLVFGFLKGIGKFLKETSIYIFLTKQENENTLIIPVPRKIGYHRENIENKIERAIKELIKGPTEEEKNEGFSTALNENTRLLNVKIENDTVNLDFSKEVEEGGGTLLMETRIAQIVYTATQFEGIKKVRFLIEGKNIDYFSGEGITIVEKPISRKDLEEFDIKIIEEVEK
;
A
#
# COMPACT_ATOMS: atom_id res chain seq x y z
N MET A 1 -42.02 -37.20 -32.70
CA MET A 1 -42.08 -35.94 -31.92
C MET A 1 -42.99 -34.96 -32.64
N LYS A 2 -44.06 -34.51 -31.99
CA LYS A 2 -45.03 -33.55 -32.57
C LYS A 2 -44.37 -32.17 -32.73
N LYS A 3 -44.82 -31.38 -33.72
CA LYS A 3 -44.30 -30.03 -33.98
C LYS A 3 -44.36 -29.12 -32.72
N SER A 4 -45.37 -29.32 -31.87
CA SER A 4 -45.52 -28.64 -30.57
C SER A 4 -44.43 -29.00 -29.56
N GLU A 5 -44.04 -30.27 -29.47
CA GLU A 5 -42.98 -30.75 -28.56
C GLU A 5 -41.61 -30.20 -28.97
N ARG A 6 -41.33 -30.12 -30.28
CA ARG A 6 -40.09 -29.54 -30.81
C ARG A 6 -39.94 -28.05 -30.47
N ASN A 7 -41.01 -27.28 -30.64
CA ASN A 7 -41.00 -25.84 -30.36
C ASN A 7 -40.87 -25.56 -28.85
N PHE A 8 -41.49 -26.39 -28.01
CA PHE A 8 -41.34 -26.31 -26.56
C PHE A 8 -39.90 -26.56 -26.11
N LEU A 9 -39.23 -27.58 -26.66
CA LEU A 9 -37.83 -27.88 -26.35
C LEU A 9 -36.87 -26.77 -26.80
N ILE A 10 -37.09 -26.17 -27.98
CA ILE A 10 -36.29 -25.02 -28.45
C ILE A 10 -36.45 -23.83 -27.52
N GLY A 11 -37.68 -23.54 -27.06
CA GLY A 11 -37.94 -22.47 -26.10
C GLY A 11 -37.23 -22.69 -24.76
N LEU A 12 -37.24 -23.93 -24.25
CA LEU A 12 -36.54 -24.30 -23.01
C LEU A 12 -35.01 -24.15 -23.15
N PHE A 13 -34.46 -24.50 -24.31
CA PHE A 13 -33.03 -24.35 -24.59
C PHE A 13 -32.59 -22.89 -24.68
N ILE A 14 -33.39 -22.02 -25.32
CA ILE A 14 -33.14 -20.57 -25.38
C ILE A 14 -33.22 -19.94 -23.99
N LEU A 15 -34.22 -20.34 -23.19
CA LEU A 15 -34.34 -19.88 -21.80
C LEU A 15 -33.13 -20.30 -20.96
N PHE A 16 -32.65 -21.53 -21.14
CA PHE A 16 -31.46 -22.04 -20.47
C PHE A 16 -30.20 -21.25 -20.86
N ILE A 17 -30.02 -20.92 -22.13
CA ILE A 17 -28.90 -20.07 -22.59
C ILE A 17 -29.02 -18.65 -22.01
N LEU A 18 -30.21 -18.07 -21.98
CA LEU A 18 -30.45 -16.77 -21.35
C LEU A 18 -30.11 -16.79 -19.86
N LEU A 19 -30.51 -17.84 -19.13
CA LEU A 19 -30.13 -18.04 -17.74
C LEU A 19 -28.62 -18.15 -17.56
N LEU A 20 -27.92 -18.88 -18.43
CA LEU A 20 -26.46 -18.98 -18.40
C LEU A 20 -25.78 -17.63 -18.69
N LEU A 21 -26.28 -16.84 -19.63
CA LEU A 21 -25.76 -15.50 -19.93
C LEU A 21 -25.97 -14.55 -18.75
N VAL A 22 -27.17 -14.53 -18.16
CA VAL A 22 -27.47 -13.74 -16.95
C VAL A 22 -26.58 -14.17 -15.79
N PHE A 23 -26.40 -15.47 -15.58
CA PHE A 23 -25.55 -15.99 -14.51
C PHE A 23 -24.06 -15.64 -14.72
N GLY A 24 -23.56 -15.72 -15.96
CA GLY A 24 -22.22 -15.28 -16.32
C GLY A 24 -22.04 -13.77 -16.11
N PHE A 25 -23.05 -12.97 -16.47
CA PHE A 25 -23.07 -11.53 -16.27
C PHE A 25 -23.08 -11.14 -14.78
N LEU A 26 -23.92 -11.79 -13.97
CA LEU A 26 -23.98 -11.60 -12.51
C LEU A 26 -22.65 -11.97 -11.83
N LYS A 27 -22.02 -13.08 -12.25
CA LYS A 27 -20.66 -13.44 -11.78
C LYS A 27 -19.61 -12.41 -12.20
N GLY A 28 -19.74 -11.83 -13.40
CA GLY A 28 -18.86 -10.76 -13.88
C GLY A 28 -18.92 -9.50 -13.01
N ILE A 29 -20.12 -9.12 -12.56
CA ILE A 29 -20.34 -7.99 -11.64
C ILE A 29 -19.69 -8.25 -10.28
N GLY A 30 -19.83 -9.47 -9.73
CA GLY A 30 -19.19 -9.83 -8.45
C GLY A 30 -17.66 -9.77 -8.48
N LYS A 31 -17.03 -10.08 -9.62
CA LYS A 31 -15.57 -9.92 -9.82
C LYS A 31 -15.15 -8.44 -9.94
N PHE A 32 -16.08 -7.56 -10.31
CA PHE A 32 -15.85 -6.11 -10.45
C PHE A 32 -15.91 -5.36 -9.11
N LEU A 33 -16.55 -5.94 -8.08
CA LEU A 33 -16.77 -5.34 -6.77
C LEU A 33 -15.85 -5.89 -5.66
N LYS A 34 -14.65 -6.36 -5.98
CA LYS A 34 -13.71 -6.80 -4.94
C LYS A 34 -12.99 -5.57 -4.37
N GLU A 35 -13.41 -5.14 -3.18
CA GLU A 35 -12.74 -4.08 -2.42
C GLU A 35 -11.28 -4.49 -2.18
N THR A 36 -10.33 -3.64 -2.56
CA THR A 36 -8.90 -3.89 -2.33
C THR A 36 -8.49 -3.08 -1.12
N SER A 37 -8.18 -3.77 -0.03
CA SER A 37 -7.53 -3.15 1.12
C SER A 37 -6.02 -3.12 0.89
N ILE A 38 -5.43 -1.97 1.18
CA ILE A 38 -3.98 -1.81 1.38
C ILE A 38 -3.76 -1.43 2.84
N TYR A 39 -2.53 -1.54 3.31
CA TYR A 39 -2.14 -1.13 4.65
C TYR A 39 -1.24 0.10 4.56
N ILE A 40 -1.38 1.02 5.50
CA ILE A 40 -0.33 2.00 5.79
C ILE A 40 0.20 1.70 7.18
N PHE A 41 1.51 1.86 7.37
CA PHE A 41 2.13 1.54 8.65
C PHE A 41 2.24 2.83 9.47
N LEU A 42 1.42 2.97 10.50
CA LEU A 42 1.36 4.14 11.39
C LEU A 42 2.07 3.87 12.70
N THR A 43 2.44 4.93 13.41
CA THR A 43 3.09 4.83 14.72
C THR A 43 2.09 4.95 15.85
N LYS A 44 2.25 4.16 16.91
CA LYS A 44 1.49 4.30 18.16
C LYS A 44 2.45 4.16 19.33
N GLN A 45 2.38 5.08 20.28
CA GLN A 45 3.18 4.97 21.50
C GLN A 45 2.54 3.96 22.46
N GLU A 46 3.34 3.01 22.92
CA GLU A 46 2.95 2.07 23.98
C GLU A 46 4.07 1.98 25.03
N ASN A 47 3.79 2.50 26.23
CA ASN A 47 4.78 2.72 27.28
C ASN A 47 5.96 3.57 26.77
N GLU A 48 7.18 3.08 26.87
CA GLU A 48 8.40 3.75 26.39
C GLU A 48 8.75 3.39 24.93
N ASN A 49 7.95 2.56 24.26
CA ASN A 49 8.24 2.09 22.90
C ASN A 49 7.37 2.80 21.86
N THR A 50 7.95 3.04 20.69
CA THR A 50 7.19 3.40 19.49
C THR A 50 6.92 2.12 18.70
N LEU A 51 5.64 1.80 18.51
CA LEU A 51 5.20 0.68 17.69
C LEU A 51 4.86 1.16 16.28
N ILE A 52 5.29 0.41 15.27
CA ILE A 52 4.79 0.57 13.90
C ILE A 52 3.72 -0.50 13.64
N ILE A 53 2.51 -0.07 13.30
CA ILE A 53 1.30 -0.90 13.21
C ILE A 53 0.66 -0.75 11.81
N PRO A 54 0.31 -1.85 11.13
CA PRO A 54 -0.44 -1.80 9.87
C PRO A 54 -1.89 -1.38 10.11
N VAL A 55 -2.32 -0.32 9.42
CA VAL A 55 -3.69 0.20 9.47
C VAL A 55 -4.31 0.12 8.07
N PRO A 56 -5.47 -0.54 7.91
CA PRO A 56 -6.06 -0.72 6.60
C PRO A 56 -6.56 0.62 6.02
N ARG A 57 -6.39 0.77 4.71
CA ARG A 57 -6.98 1.83 3.89
C ARG A 57 -7.78 1.18 2.77
N LYS A 58 -9.00 1.68 2.56
CA LYS A 58 -9.86 1.27 1.46
C LYS A 58 -9.47 2.08 0.22
N ILE A 59 -8.85 1.42 -0.75
CA ILE A 59 -8.65 2.01 -2.07
C ILE A 59 -9.70 1.40 -3.00
N GLY A 60 -10.45 2.25 -3.70
CA GLY A 60 -11.66 1.85 -4.42
C GLY A 60 -11.46 0.76 -5.50
N TYR A 61 -12.53 0.48 -6.23
CA TYR A 61 -12.65 -0.67 -7.12
C TYR A 61 -11.94 -0.48 -8.47
N HIS A 62 -10.62 -0.66 -8.55
CA HIS A 62 -9.91 -0.59 -9.83
C HIS A 62 -8.86 -1.69 -9.97
N ARG A 63 -8.72 -2.22 -11.19
CA ARG A 63 -7.58 -3.04 -11.61
C ARG A 63 -6.35 -2.14 -11.74
N GLU A 64 -5.80 -1.76 -10.60
CA GLU A 64 -4.55 -1.00 -10.56
C GLU A 64 -3.37 -1.94 -10.67
N ASN A 65 -2.34 -1.51 -11.42
CA ASN A 65 -1.03 -2.14 -11.38
C ASN A 65 -0.41 -1.94 -9.98
N ILE A 66 0.67 -2.66 -9.69
CA ILE A 66 1.31 -2.62 -8.36
C ILE A 66 1.85 -1.20 -8.07
N GLU A 67 2.40 -0.51 -9.07
CA GLU A 67 2.91 0.88 -8.91
C GLU A 67 1.85 1.84 -8.40
N ASN A 68 0.65 1.86 -9.01
CA ASN A 68 -0.45 2.72 -8.58
C ASN A 68 -0.93 2.36 -7.16
N LYS A 69 -0.92 1.08 -6.79
CA LYS A 69 -1.26 0.66 -5.42
C LYS A 69 -0.25 1.15 -4.40
N ILE A 70 1.05 1.06 -4.71
CA ILE A 70 2.12 1.61 -3.86
C ILE A 70 1.99 3.13 -3.77
N GLU A 71 1.79 3.81 -4.89
CA GLU A 71 1.61 5.26 -4.94
C GLU A 71 0.46 5.70 -4.03
N ARG A 72 -0.69 5.02 -4.11
CA ARG A 72 -1.82 5.28 -3.20
C ARG A 72 -1.46 5.01 -1.75
N ALA A 73 -0.81 3.89 -1.44
CA ALA A 73 -0.43 3.56 -0.07
C ALA A 73 0.48 4.63 0.55
N ILE A 74 1.50 5.08 -0.20
CA ILE A 74 2.39 6.13 0.26
C ILE A 74 1.66 7.47 0.37
N LYS A 75 0.75 7.81 -0.56
CA LYS A 75 -0.07 9.03 -0.43
C LYS A 75 -0.99 9.00 0.79
N GLU A 76 -1.61 7.86 1.10
CA GLU A 76 -2.39 7.69 2.32
C GLU A 76 -1.53 7.78 3.58
N LEU A 77 -0.30 7.26 3.54
CA LEU A 77 0.67 7.41 4.63
C LEU A 77 1.08 8.88 4.84
N ILE A 78 1.30 9.63 3.75
CA ILE A 78 1.60 11.08 3.79
C ILE A 78 0.43 11.86 4.39
N LYS A 79 -0.82 11.52 4.03
CA LYS A 79 -2.02 12.13 4.65
C LYS A 79 -2.07 11.88 6.16
N GLY A 80 -1.49 10.77 6.62
CA GLY A 80 -1.39 10.43 8.03
C GLY A 80 -2.66 9.77 8.59
N PRO A 81 -2.76 9.68 9.93
CA PRO A 81 -3.93 9.13 10.61
C PRO A 81 -5.18 9.99 10.41
N THR A 82 -6.35 9.36 10.41
CA THR A 82 -7.65 10.04 10.54
C THR A 82 -7.79 10.69 11.93
N GLU A 83 -8.75 11.59 12.12
CA GLU A 83 -9.01 12.16 13.44
C GLU A 83 -9.39 11.10 14.49
N GLU A 84 -10.11 10.06 14.07
CA GLU A 84 -10.45 8.91 14.92
C GLU A 84 -9.18 8.14 15.33
N GLU A 85 -8.31 7.84 14.36
CA GLU A 85 -7.04 7.16 14.63
C GLU A 85 -6.10 8.01 15.51
N LYS A 86 -6.07 9.34 15.33
CA LYS A 86 -5.34 10.26 16.21
C LYS A 86 -5.84 10.18 17.64
N ASN A 87 -7.16 10.14 17.84
CA ASN A 87 -7.77 9.97 19.17
C ASN A 87 -7.42 8.62 19.81
N GLU A 88 -7.11 7.60 18.99
CA GLU A 88 -6.61 6.29 19.43
C GLU A 88 -5.08 6.25 19.63
N GLY A 89 -4.39 7.38 19.46
CA GLY A 89 -2.95 7.53 19.68
C GLY A 89 -2.08 7.20 18.46
N PHE A 90 -2.67 7.04 17.27
CA PHE A 90 -1.91 6.86 16.04
C PHE A 90 -1.31 8.19 15.56
N SER A 91 -0.12 8.09 14.97
CA SER A 91 0.66 9.20 14.43
C SER A 91 1.40 8.75 13.16
N THR A 92 2.01 9.72 12.47
CA THR A 92 2.92 9.46 11.35
C THR A 92 4.18 10.31 11.54
N ALA A 93 5.33 9.76 11.17
CA ALA A 93 6.59 10.50 11.15
C ALA A 93 6.72 11.35 9.87
N LEU A 94 5.85 11.20 8.87
CA LEU A 94 5.86 12.01 7.66
C LEU A 94 5.26 13.40 7.92
N ASN A 95 5.85 14.43 7.28
CA ASN A 95 5.33 15.79 7.28
C ASN A 95 4.23 15.94 6.22
N GLU A 96 3.20 16.73 6.49
CA GLU A 96 2.11 17.07 5.54
C GLU A 96 2.61 17.71 4.23
N ASN A 97 3.78 18.34 4.25
CA ASN A 97 4.41 18.97 3.09
C ASN A 97 5.18 17.97 2.20
N THR A 98 5.34 16.71 2.65
CA THR A 98 6.00 15.65 1.88
C THR A 98 5.24 15.40 0.58
N ARG A 99 5.94 15.40 -0.56
CA ARG A 99 5.34 15.04 -1.85
C ARG A 99 6.01 13.82 -2.44
N LEU A 100 5.21 12.85 -2.86
CA LEU A 100 5.63 11.74 -3.70
C LEU A 100 5.57 12.21 -5.17
N LEU A 101 6.72 12.26 -5.82
CA LEU A 101 6.89 12.74 -7.20
C LEU A 101 6.74 11.60 -8.21
N ASN A 102 7.27 10.41 -7.91
CA ASN A 102 7.22 9.27 -8.82
C ASN A 102 7.30 7.93 -8.07
N VAL A 103 6.72 6.89 -8.69
CA VAL A 103 6.83 5.49 -8.27
C VAL A 103 7.19 4.66 -9.49
N LYS A 104 8.28 3.89 -9.41
CA LYS A 104 8.71 3.01 -10.49
C LYS A 104 9.27 1.70 -9.97
N ILE A 105 8.76 0.57 -10.46
CA ILE A 105 9.27 -0.76 -10.08
C ILE A 105 10.33 -1.22 -11.07
N GLU A 106 11.46 -1.67 -10.53
CA GLU A 106 12.53 -2.33 -11.28
C GLU A 106 12.88 -3.65 -10.56
N ASN A 107 12.51 -4.77 -11.19
CA ASN A 107 12.59 -6.11 -10.61
C ASN A 107 11.77 -6.23 -9.30
N ASP A 108 12.44 -6.49 -8.17
CA ASP A 108 11.84 -6.59 -6.83
C ASP A 108 12.00 -5.32 -6.00
N THR A 109 12.48 -4.23 -6.62
CA THR A 109 12.77 -2.96 -5.97
C THR A 109 11.81 -1.88 -6.47
N VAL A 110 11.17 -1.16 -5.57
CA VAL A 110 10.40 0.04 -5.91
C VAL A 110 11.25 1.29 -5.67
N ASN A 111 11.40 2.10 -6.71
CA ASN A 111 11.99 3.42 -6.65
C ASN A 111 10.90 4.42 -6.25
N LEU A 112 11.06 5.09 -5.12
CA LEU A 112 10.16 6.13 -4.63
C LEU A 112 10.89 7.47 -4.67
N ASP A 113 10.43 8.35 -5.53
CA ASP A 113 10.99 9.70 -5.70
C ASP A 113 10.14 10.71 -4.93
N PHE A 114 10.77 11.44 -4.02
CA PHE A 114 10.13 12.41 -3.15
C PHE A 114 10.64 13.82 -3.42
N SER A 115 9.87 14.82 -2.99
CA SER A 115 10.38 16.17 -2.82
C SER A 115 11.24 16.26 -1.56
N LYS A 116 12.09 17.29 -1.49
CA LYS A 116 13.07 17.47 -0.40
C LYS A 116 12.44 17.51 1.00
N GLU A 117 11.18 17.94 1.12
CA GLU A 117 10.45 18.03 2.39
C GLU A 117 10.32 16.68 3.12
N VAL A 118 10.52 15.54 2.43
CA VAL A 118 10.55 14.21 3.06
C VAL A 118 11.67 14.08 4.11
N GLU A 119 12.73 14.88 3.98
CA GLU A 119 13.89 14.89 4.87
C GLU A 119 13.76 15.89 6.03
N GLU A 120 12.69 16.68 6.07
CA GLU A 120 12.58 17.79 7.01
C GLU A 120 11.94 17.39 8.34
N GLY A 121 12.38 18.08 9.39
CA GLY A 121 11.86 17.97 10.76
C GLY A 121 12.37 16.77 11.55
N GLY A 122 12.26 16.82 12.88
CA GLY A 122 12.63 15.73 13.78
C GLY A 122 14.13 15.56 14.02
N GLY A 123 14.48 14.54 14.82
CA GLY A 123 15.84 14.03 14.99
C GLY A 123 15.97 12.60 14.48
N THR A 124 17.12 11.96 14.71
CA THR A 124 17.47 10.63 14.17
C THR A 124 16.35 9.58 14.28
N LEU A 125 15.78 9.39 15.48
CA LEU A 125 14.71 8.41 15.71
C LEU A 125 13.46 8.66 14.84
N LEU A 126 13.07 9.92 14.66
CA LEU A 126 11.91 10.27 13.83
C LEU A 126 12.19 9.98 12.35
N MET A 127 13.44 10.19 11.90
CA MET A 127 13.87 9.91 10.53
C MET A 127 13.93 8.40 10.26
N GLU A 128 14.48 7.63 11.18
CA GLU A 128 14.47 6.16 11.12
C GLU A 128 13.04 5.62 11.08
N THR A 129 12.17 6.17 11.92
CA THR A 129 10.74 5.83 11.93
C THR A 129 10.07 6.16 10.60
N ARG A 130 10.38 7.31 10.01
CA ARG A 130 9.86 7.72 8.70
C ARG A 130 10.28 6.75 7.60
N ILE A 131 11.57 6.39 7.55
CA ILE A 131 12.09 5.39 6.61
C ILE A 131 11.36 4.07 6.80
N ALA A 132 11.21 3.61 8.05
CA ALA A 132 10.55 2.35 8.36
C ALA A 132 9.07 2.34 7.91
N GLN A 133 8.30 3.39 8.21
CA GLN A 133 6.91 3.49 7.75
C GLN A 133 6.79 3.42 6.23
N ILE A 134 7.68 4.12 5.50
CA ILE A 134 7.70 4.12 4.02
C ILE A 134 8.05 2.72 3.49
N VAL A 135 9.12 2.11 4.00
CA VAL A 135 9.58 0.79 3.55
C VAL A 135 8.52 -0.27 3.81
N TYR A 136 7.94 -0.35 5.00
CA TYR A 136 6.91 -1.34 5.33
C TYR A 136 5.66 -1.16 4.48
N THR A 137 5.22 0.10 4.28
CA THR A 137 4.06 0.42 3.45
C THR A 137 4.30 0.05 1.98
N ALA A 138 5.47 0.35 1.42
CA ALA A 138 5.77 0.06 0.02
C ALA A 138 6.02 -1.42 -0.27
N THR A 139 6.55 -2.18 0.70
CA THR A 139 6.92 -3.60 0.56
C THR A 139 5.83 -4.57 1.00
N GLN A 140 4.61 -4.10 1.31
CA GLN A 140 3.48 -4.98 1.63
C GLN A 140 2.99 -5.81 0.43
N PHE A 141 3.37 -5.41 -0.79
CA PHE A 141 2.88 -6.01 -2.03
C PHE A 141 3.75 -7.18 -2.45
N GLU A 142 3.09 -8.27 -2.86
CA GLU A 142 3.78 -9.48 -3.34
C GLU A 142 4.77 -9.15 -4.47
N GLY A 143 6.00 -9.65 -4.33
CA GLY A 143 7.08 -9.42 -5.28
C GLY A 143 7.95 -8.17 -5.00
N ILE A 144 7.51 -7.27 -4.12
CA ILE A 144 8.26 -6.06 -3.76
C ILE A 144 9.01 -6.29 -2.45
N LYS A 145 10.33 -6.25 -2.51
CA LYS A 145 11.21 -6.59 -1.39
C LYS A 145 12.02 -5.42 -0.87
N LYS A 146 12.26 -4.41 -1.73
CA LYS A 146 13.15 -3.30 -1.41
C LYS A 146 12.59 -1.96 -1.86
N VAL A 147 13.00 -0.90 -1.19
CA VAL A 147 12.73 0.49 -1.56
C VAL A 147 14.05 1.18 -1.87
N ARG A 148 14.11 1.81 -3.04
CA ARG A 148 15.15 2.79 -3.37
C ARG A 148 14.56 4.18 -3.18
N PHE A 149 15.18 4.98 -2.32
CA PHE A 149 14.81 6.37 -2.11
C PHE A 149 15.48 7.26 -3.14
N LEU A 150 14.71 8.18 -3.71
CA LEU A 150 15.19 9.27 -4.55
C LEU A 150 14.62 10.59 -4.02
N ILE A 151 15.37 11.67 -4.22
CA ILE A 151 14.93 13.04 -3.96
C ILE A 151 15.12 13.84 -5.23
N GLU A 152 14.02 14.40 -5.73
CA GLU A 152 13.99 15.19 -6.97
C GLU A 152 14.67 14.47 -8.14
N GLY A 153 14.37 13.18 -8.29
CA GLY A 153 14.89 12.31 -9.34
C GLY A 153 16.32 11.83 -9.15
N LYS A 154 16.97 12.12 -8.01
CA LYS A 154 18.36 11.73 -7.74
C LYS A 154 18.45 10.68 -6.64
N ASN A 155 19.39 9.76 -6.83
CA ASN A 155 19.86 8.88 -5.77
C ASN A 155 20.47 9.70 -4.64
N ILE A 156 20.25 9.25 -3.40
CA ILE A 156 20.80 9.85 -2.19
C ILE A 156 21.74 8.87 -1.50
N ASP A 157 22.80 9.41 -0.88
CA ASP A 157 23.77 8.63 -0.11
C ASP A 157 23.44 8.60 1.38
N TYR A 158 22.69 9.59 1.84
CA TYR A 158 22.19 9.69 3.20
C TYR A 158 20.81 10.35 3.19
N PHE A 159 20.05 10.09 4.25
CA PHE A 159 18.72 10.68 4.46
C PHE A 159 18.78 11.71 5.57
N SER A 160 18.26 12.90 5.30
CA SER A 160 18.19 14.05 6.22
C SER A 160 19.54 14.62 6.67
N GLY A 161 19.50 15.73 7.42
CA GLY A 161 20.71 16.33 8.03
C GLY A 161 21.40 15.45 9.09
N GLU A 162 20.75 14.38 9.54
CA GLU A 162 21.28 13.42 10.51
C GLU A 162 22.31 12.45 9.89
N GLY A 163 22.38 12.37 8.56
CA GLY A 163 23.37 11.54 7.88
C GLY A 163 23.06 10.04 7.92
N ILE A 164 21.78 9.65 7.87
CA ILE A 164 21.38 8.23 7.90
C ILE A 164 21.74 7.57 6.57
N THR A 165 22.81 6.77 6.53
CA THR A 165 23.40 6.25 5.29
C THR A 165 22.76 4.98 4.73
N ILE A 166 21.83 4.35 5.46
CA ILE A 166 21.20 3.10 5.02
C ILE A 166 20.46 3.24 3.66
N VAL A 167 20.07 4.47 3.30
CA VAL A 167 19.42 4.80 2.02
C VAL A 167 20.37 4.81 0.80
N GLU A 168 21.69 4.73 1.02
CA GLU A 168 22.71 4.69 -0.04
C GLU A 168 22.46 3.52 -1.02
N LYS A 169 21.75 2.48 -0.57
CA LYS A 169 21.32 1.32 -1.38
C LYS A 169 19.82 1.04 -1.21
N PRO A 170 19.21 0.21 -2.07
CA PRO A 170 17.83 -0.22 -1.86
C PRO A 170 17.67 -0.97 -0.52
N ILE A 171 16.72 -0.52 0.30
CA ILE A 171 16.47 -0.97 1.69
C ILE A 171 15.34 -2.01 1.70
N SER A 172 15.56 -3.13 2.37
CA SER A 172 14.55 -4.13 2.72
C SER A 172 14.10 -4.01 4.17
N ARG A 173 13.01 -4.69 4.54
CA ARG A 173 12.55 -4.75 5.95
C ARG A 173 13.62 -5.27 6.91
N LYS A 174 14.44 -6.23 6.46
CA LYS A 174 15.52 -6.80 7.26
C LYS A 174 16.58 -5.77 7.63
N ASP A 175 16.87 -4.83 6.73
CA ASP A 175 17.87 -3.80 6.98
C ASP A 175 17.41 -2.83 8.09
N LEU A 176 16.11 -2.78 8.38
CA LEU A 176 15.52 -1.95 9.44
C LEU A 176 15.58 -2.60 10.84
N GLU A 177 16.00 -3.86 10.95
CA GLU A 177 16.19 -4.54 12.26
C GLU A 177 17.28 -3.86 13.10
N GLU A 178 18.13 -3.02 12.48
CA GLU A 178 19.14 -2.21 13.16
C GLU A 178 18.56 -0.98 13.87
N PHE A 179 17.34 -0.56 13.52
CA PHE A 179 16.68 0.58 14.16
C PHE A 179 16.07 0.17 15.50
N ASP A 180 16.13 1.06 16.50
CA ASP A 180 15.49 0.85 17.81
C ASP A 180 13.97 1.12 17.75
N ILE A 181 13.28 0.40 16.86
CA ILE A 181 11.85 0.55 16.58
C ILE A 181 11.19 -0.82 16.61
N LYS A 182 10.10 -0.93 17.37
CA LYS A 182 9.32 -2.16 17.44
C LYS A 182 8.29 -2.18 16.34
N ILE A 183 8.33 -3.22 15.51
CA ILE A 183 7.43 -3.36 14.37
C ILE A 183 6.48 -4.53 14.60
N ILE A 184 5.18 -4.25 14.51
CA ILE A 184 4.14 -5.27 14.62
C ILE A 184 3.79 -5.71 13.19
N GLU A 185 4.30 -6.86 12.79
CA GLU A 185 4.19 -7.34 11.39
C GLU A 185 2.84 -8.00 11.08
N GLU A 186 2.05 -8.40 12.08
CA GLU A 186 0.78 -9.09 11.88
C GLU A 186 -0.40 -8.36 12.56
N VAL A 187 -1.45 -8.14 11.77
CA VAL A 187 -2.82 -8.11 12.31
C VAL A 187 -3.21 -9.57 12.43
N GLU A 188 -3.40 -10.09 13.65
CA GLU A 188 -4.05 -11.39 13.84
C GLU A 188 -5.32 -11.43 12.99
N LYS A 189 -5.36 -12.35 12.01
CA LYS A 189 -6.51 -12.56 11.12
C LYS A 189 -7.68 -13.19 11.85
#